data_AF-A0A072U408-F1
#
_entry.id   AF-A0A072U408-F1
#
_cell.length_a   1.000
_cell.length_b   1.000
_cell.length_c   1.000
_cell.angle_alpha   90.00
_cell.angle_beta   90.00
_cell.angle_gamma   90.00
#
_symmetry.space_group_name_H-M   'P 1'
#
loop_
_entity.id
_entity.type
_entity.pdbx_description
1 polymer ?
#
loop_
_entity_poly.entity_id
_entity_poly.type
_entity_poly.pdbx_seq_one_letter_code
_entity_poly.pdbx_strand_id
1 'polypeptide(L)'
;MFFLGELFFFFVEWNQIRCSLLLNKFDCVCRYLVLGEACCHLGLMEDAMVLLQTGKRIASAAFRRESVCWSDDSFPLLTIPLAGDTPNQQPTTPPRAPLNETESVTHLLSHIKFLLRRRAAALAALDAGLYSEAIRHFSKIVDGRRAAPQGFLAECYMHRASAHRSAGRIAESIADCNRTLSLDPTCIQALETRASLFEAIRCLPDSLHDLEHLKLLYNSILRDRKLPGPAWKRHNVRYREIPGKLCALTTKIQELKQRLSSGETTSVDYYALIGVRRGCSRSELERAHLLLCLRHKPDKATNFIERCEFADERDIDTVKEKAKMCSLLLYRLVQKGYTSVMSNVLDEEAAEKQRKKNVAAAAQAQAAAIQVQVKKTNEAELKNNKAENKSSNVFVENDQPLISSCTVNPAVFQGVFCRDLAVVGSLLTQARFNRTMPVKYEALSC
;
A
#
# COMPACT_ATOMS: atom_id res chain seq x y z
N MET A 1 34.94 -14.18 4.37
CA MET A 1 34.52 -13.54 5.64
C MET A 1 35.55 -12.54 6.17
N PHE A 2 36.78 -12.51 5.66
CA PHE A 2 37.79 -11.50 6.03
C PHE A 2 37.95 -10.37 4.99
N PHE A 3 37.75 -10.63 3.69
CA PHE A 3 38.22 -9.67 2.65
C PHE A 3 37.45 -8.35 2.47
N LEU A 4 36.15 -8.23 2.78
CA LEU A 4 35.40 -6.97 2.54
C LEU A 4 35.20 -6.14 3.81
N GLY A 5 35.06 -6.80 4.96
CA GLY A 5 35.02 -6.15 6.27
C GLY A 5 36.40 -5.67 6.70
N GLU A 6 37.45 -6.46 6.47
CA GLU A 6 38.82 -5.96 6.65
C GLU A 6 39.19 -4.95 5.58
N LEU A 7 38.71 -5.02 4.33
CA LEU A 7 38.95 -3.91 3.40
C LEU A 7 38.36 -2.61 3.94
N PHE A 8 37.15 -2.62 4.51
CA PHE A 8 36.54 -1.40 5.05
C PHE A 8 37.25 -0.88 6.31
N PHE A 9 37.73 -1.78 7.18
CA PHE A 9 38.44 -1.42 8.42
C PHE A 9 39.91 -1.04 8.17
N PHE A 10 40.63 -1.80 7.33
CA PHE A 10 41.95 -1.40 6.82
C PHE A 10 41.87 -0.09 6.03
N PHE A 11 40.79 0.20 5.31
CA PHE A 11 40.70 1.46 4.56
C PHE A 11 40.53 2.69 5.46
N VAL A 12 39.98 2.53 6.67
CA VAL A 12 39.92 3.61 7.67
C VAL A 12 41.26 3.79 8.37
N GLU A 13 41.95 2.71 8.77
CA GLU A 13 43.26 2.80 9.42
C GLU A 13 44.41 3.14 8.44
N TRP A 14 44.34 2.71 7.18
CA TRP A 14 45.37 2.99 6.17
C TRP A 14 45.27 4.42 5.61
N ASN A 15 44.10 5.07 5.73
CA ASN A 15 43.91 6.49 5.39
C ASN A 15 44.68 7.45 6.32
N GLN A 16 45.20 6.96 7.46
CA GLN A 16 45.95 7.79 8.40
C GLN A 16 47.46 7.77 8.16
N ILE A 17 47.99 6.82 7.36
CA ILE A 17 49.44 6.54 7.29
C ILE A 17 50.10 6.95 5.95
N ARG A 18 49.37 7.25 4.87
CA ARG A 18 50.00 7.57 3.57
C ARG A 18 49.37 8.75 2.82
N CYS A 19 49.36 9.91 3.47
CA CYS A 19 49.11 11.21 2.83
C CYS A 19 50.42 11.91 2.39
N SER A 20 51.36 11.19 1.76
CA SER A 20 52.53 11.79 1.15
C SER A 20 52.54 11.62 -0.38
N LEU A 21 52.70 12.75 -1.05
CA LEU A 21 53.03 12.98 -2.47
C LEU A 21 51.87 12.95 -3.49
N LEU A 22 51.91 13.97 -4.34
CA LEU A 22 50.85 14.56 -5.16
C LEU A 22 50.21 13.68 -6.26
N LEU A 23 50.58 12.40 -6.38
CA LEU A 23 49.94 11.47 -7.33
C LEU A 23 48.63 10.84 -6.82
N ASN A 24 48.27 10.98 -5.53
CA ASN A 24 47.14 10.25 -4.91
C ASN A 24 45.79 11.02 -4.84
N LYS A 25 45.72 12.30 -5.23
CA LYS A 25 44.53 13.15 -4.96
C LYS A 25 43.34 12.87 -5.88
N PHE A 26 43.59 12.69 -7.17
CA PHE A 26 42.56 12.32 -8.15
C PHE A 26 42.02 10.92 -7.83
N ASP A 27 42.92 10.02 -7.43
CA ASP A 27 42.61 8.65 -7.05
C ASP A 27 41.69 8.59 -5.80
N CYS A 28 41.92 9.44 -4.79
CA CYS A 28 41.04 9.53 -3.63
C CYS A 28 39.60 9.98 -3.96
N VAL A 29 39.41 10.99 -4.82
CA VAL A 29 38.06 11.46 -5.20
C VAL A 29 37.32 10.40 -6.01
N CYS A 30 38.00 9.78 -6.98
CA CYS A 30 37.43 8.70 -7.78
C CYS A 30 37.00 7.51 -6.91
N ARG A 31 37.77 7.16 -5.88
CA ARG A 31 37.42 6.07 -4.95
C ARG A 31 36.10 6.31 -4.21
N TYR A 32 35.85 7.51 -3.68
CA TYR A 32 34.58 7.80 -2.98
C TYR A 32 33.38 7.82 -3.93
N LEU A 33 33.58 8.29 -5.17
CA LEU A 33 32.54 8.33 -6.19
C LEU A 33 32.15 6.92 -6.64
N VAL A 34 33.14 6.13 -7.07
CA VAL A 34 32.94 4.74 -7.52
C VAL A 34 32.35 3.88 -6.40
N LEU A 35 32.86 4.00 -5.17
CA LEU A 35 32.31 3.26 -4.03
C LEU A 35 30.87 3.71 -3.71
N GLY A 36 30.59 5.01 -3.81
CA GLY A 36 29.25 5.56 -3.60
C GLY A 36 28.23 5.06 -4.64
N GLU A 37 28.62 4.99 -5.91
CA GLU A 37 27.82 4.42 -6.99
C GLU A 37 27.60 2.91 -6.80
N ALA A 38 28.65 2.16 -6.43
CA ALA A 38 28.54 0.75 -6.10
C ALA A 38 27.58 0.51 -4.92
N CYS A 39 27.71 1.28 -3.84
CA CYS A 39 26.77 1.23 -2.72
C CYS A 39 25.33 1.53 -3.16
N CYS A 40 25.14 2.45 -4.11
CA CYS A 40 23.83 2.73 -4.68
C CYS A 40 23.29 1.47 -5.36
N HIS A 41 24.00 0.88 -6.33
CA HIS A 41 23.52 -0.33 -7.02
C HIS A 41 23.23 -1.51 -6.09
N LEU A 42 23.99 -1.63 -4.99
CA LEU A 42 23.75 -2.65 -3.96
C LEU A 42 22.50 -2.38 -3.10
N GLY A 43 21.91 -1.17 -3.16
CA GLY A 43 20.75 -0.80 -2.36
C GLY A 43 21.09 -0.13 -1.02
N LEU A 44 22.38 0.07 -0.73
CA LEU A 44 22.89 0.76 0.46
C LEU A 44 22.79 2.28 0.29
N MET A 45 21.56 2.78 0.18
CA MET A 45 21.27 4.18 -0.12
C MET A 45 21.89 5.16 0.88
N GLU A 46 21.91 4.81 2.17
CA GLU A 46 22.47 5.65 3.24
C GLU A 46 23.98 5.81 3.09
N ASP A 47 24.69 4.69 2.92
CA ASP A 47 26.14 4.68 2.72
C ASP A 47 26.53 5.36 1.40
N ALA A 48 25.79 5.09 0.33
CA ALA A 48 25.95 5.74 -0.97
C ALA A 48 25.85 7.27 -0.85
N MET A 49 24.85 7.77 -0.12
CA MET A 49 24.67 9.21 0.11
C MET A 49 25.86 9.82 0.83
N VAL A 50 26.36 9.17 1.88
CA VAL A 50 27.51 9.66 2.66
C VAL A 50 28.78 9.68 1.81
N LEU A 51 29.05 8.61 1.07
CA LEU A 51 30.24 8.49 0.22
C LEU A 51 30.23 9.52 -0.92
N LEU A 52 29.14 9.62 -1.68
CA LEU A 52 29.00 10.58 -2.77
C LEU A 52 29.07 12.03 -2.27
N GLN A 53 28.46 12.33 -1.12
CA GLN A 53 28.53 13.66 -0.52
C GLN A 53 29.95 14.00 -0.04
N THR A 54 30.68 13.02 0.48
CA THR A 54 32.07 13.17 0.92
C THR A 54 33.00 13.36 -0.27
N GLY A 55 32.86 12.54 -1.32
CA GLY A 55 33.58 12.70 -2.58
C GLY A 55 33.38 14.09 -3.19
N LYS A 56 32.14 14.58 -3.27
CA LYS A 56 31.83 15.94 -3.74
C LYS A 56 32.49 17.02 -2.88
N ARG A 57 32.49 16.87 -1.55
CA ARG A 57 33.10 17.86 -0.63
C ARG A 57 34.62 17.92 -0.82
N ILE A 58 35.28 16.78 -0.96
CA ILE A 58 36.73 16.67 -1.18
C ILE A 58 37.10 17.26 -2.54
N ALA A 59 36.36 16.92 -3.60
CA ALA A 59 36.55 17.48 -4.93
C ALA A 59 36.44 19.03 -4.93
N SER A 60 35.40 19.55 -4.25
CA SER A 60 35.19 21.00 -4.13
C SER A 60 36.28 21.70 -3.29
N ALA A 61 36.87 20.99 -2.31
CA ALA A 61 37.98 21.51 -1.53
C ALA A 61 39.31 21.48 -2.32
N ALA A 62 39.53 20.44 -3.14
CA ALA A 62 40.67 20.35 -4.03
C ALA A 62 40.63 21.47 -5.09
N PHE A 63 39.49 21.65 -5.75
CA PHE A 63 39.30 22.73 -6.74
C PHE A 63 39.55 24.11 -6.15
N ARG A 64 39.08 24.39 -4.93
CA ARG A 64 39.36 25.66 -4.24
C ARG A 64 40.84 25.86 -3.94
N ARG A 65 41.56 24.81 -3.55
CA ARG A 65 43.01 24.90 -3.29
C ARG A 65 43.79 25.12 -4.58
N GLU A 66 43.41 24.45 -5.66
CA GLU A 66 43.99 24.64 -6.98
C GLU A 66 43.72 26.06 -7.49
N SER A 67 42.49 26.54 -7.40
CA SER A 67 42.12 27.91 -7.78
C SER A 67 42.84 29.00 -6.96
N VAL A 68 43.20 28.74 -5.70
CA VAL A 68 43.95 29.69 -4.84
C VAL A 68 45.46 29.61 -5.09
N CYS A 69 45.98 28.50 -5.62
CA CYS A 69 47.38 28.36 -6.03
C CYS A 69 47.71 29.03 -7.37
N TRP A 70 46.70 29.54 -8.09
CA TRP A 70 46.92 30.34 -9.28
C TRP A 70 46.96 31.81 -8.82
N SER A 71 48.16 32.37 -8.71
CA SER A 71 48.34 33.82 -8.65
C SER A 71 47.81 34.43 -9.95
N ASP A 72 47.10 35.57 -9.87
CA ASP A 72 46.57 36.32 -11.01
C ASP A 72 47.64 36.71 -12.07
N ASP A 73 48.93 36.54 -11.76
CA ASP A 73 50.06 36.86 -12.64
C ASP A 73 50.68 35.65 -13.38
N SER A 74 50.15 34.44 -13.23
CA SER A 74 50.65 33.26 -13.98
C SER A 74 49.91 33.07 -15.30
N PHE A 75 50.08 34.01 -16.23
CA PHE A 75 49.90 33.70 -17.65
C PHE A 75 51.00 32.71 -18.05
N PRO A 76 50.67 31.54 -18.62
CA PRO A 76 51.70 30.77 -19.29
C PRO A 76 52.17 31.61 -20.48
N LEU A 77 53.33 32.24 -20.36
CA LEU A 77 54.12 32.68 -21.50
C LEU A 77 54.50 31.41 -22.27
N LEU A 78 53.58 30.93 -23.11
CA LEU A 78 53.95 30.19 -24.29
C LEU A 78 54.84 31.14 -25.08
N THR A 79 56.15 30.89 -25.02
CA THR A 79 57.13 31.44 -25.93
C THR A 79 56.62 31.18 -27.35
N ILE A 80 55.98 32.19 -27.95
CA ILE A 80 55.64 32.20 -29.37
C ILE A 80 56.99 32.27 -30.09
N PRO A 81 57.43 31.23 -30.83
CA PRO A 81 58.54 31.39 -31.74
C PRO A 81 58.01 32.26 -32.89
N LEU A 82 58.55 33.48 -32.98
CA LEU A 82 58.30 34.37 -34.10
C LEU A 82 59.02 33.79 -35.34
N ALA A 83 58.32 33.04 -36.19
CA ALA A 83 58.72 32.79 -37.57
C ALA A 83 57.58 32.19 -38.43
N GLY A 84 57.11 32.96 -39.42
CA GLY A 84 56.65 32.45 -40.72
C GLY A 84 55.17 32.11 -40.90
N ASP A 85 54.43 33.05 -41.48
CA ASP A 85 53.33 32.90 -42.46
C ASP A 85 52.53 31.59 -42.56
N THR A 86 51.22 31.66 -42.22
CA THR A 86 50.08 31.17 -43.03
C THR A 86 48.73 31.37 -42.30
N PRO A 87 47.64 31.81 -42.95
CA PRO A 87 46.36 32.06 -42.29
C PRO A 87 45.36 30.91 -42.53
N ASN A 88 45.09 30.09 -41.51
CA ASN A 88 43.78 29.47 -41.23
C ASN A 88 43.92 28.42 -40.13
N GLN A 89 43.51 28.74 -38.90
CA GLN A 89 42.83 27.79 -38.00
C GLN A 89 42.26 28.53 -36.78
N GLN A 90 40.98 28.28 -36.53
CA GLN A 90 40.20 28.81 -35.41
C GLN A 90 40.76 28.35 -34.05
N PRO A 91 40.63 29.14 -32.97
CA PRO A 91 41.03 28.72 -31.63
C PRO A 91 40.10 27.60 -31.13
N THR A 92 40.67 26.41 -30.94
CA THR A 92 40.02 25.28 -30.28
C THR A 92 39.82 25.57 -28.80
N THR A 93 38.58 25.41 -28.36
CA THR A 93 38.12 25.48 -26.96
C THR A 93 38.91 24.54 -26.03
N PRO A 94 39.09 24.88 -24.74
CA PRO A 94 39.74 24.00 -23.76
C PRO A 94 38.92 22.71 -23.53
N PRO A 95 39.56 21.61 -23.06
CA PRO A 95 38.96 20.28 -23.01
C PRO A 95 37.78 20.22 -22.03
N ARG A 96 36.57 20.01 -22.56
CA ARG A 96 35.28 20.01 -21.86
C ARG A 96 34.95 18.66 -21.17
N ALA A 97 35.92 18.02 -20.52
CA ALA A 97 35.80 16.61 -20.11
C ALA A 97 35.38 16.26 -18.66
N PRO A 98 35.38 17.14 -17.62
CA PRO A 98 34.97 16.72 -16.27
C PRO A 98 33.54 17.15 -15.83
N LEU A 99 32.78 17.86 -16.67
CA LEU A 99 31.46 18.41 -16.28
C LEU A 99 30.35 17.34 -16.27
N ASN A 100 30.38 16.38 -17.19
CA ASN A 100 29.29 15.41 -17.34
C ASN A 100 29.22 14.42 -16.17
N GLU A 101 30.36 13.97 -15.65
CA GLU A 101 30.42 13.06 -14.49
C GLU A 101 30.01 13.75 -13.19
N THR A 102 30.42 15.01 -13.01
CA THR A 102 30.06 15.79 -11.83
C THR A 102 28.57 16.14 -11.81
N GLU A 103 27.98 16.50 -12.94
CA GLU A 103 26.53 16.69 -13.08
C GLU A 103 25.76 15.39 -12.80
N SER A 104 26.20 14.25 -13.35
CA SER A 104 25.62 12.92 -13.10
C SER A 104 25.58 12.57 -11.60
N VAL A 105 26.71 12.74 -10.90
CA VAL A 105 26.82 12.47 -9.46
C VAL A 105 25.90 13.38 -8.64
N THR A 106 25.76 14.66 -9.03
CA THR A 106 24.82 15.55 -8.32
C THR A 106 23.36 15.14 -8.52
N HIS A 107 23.00 14.68 -9.72
CA HIS A 107 21.67 14.14 -10.00
C HIS A 107 21.41 12.86 -9.22
N LEU A 108 22.38 11.93 -9.18
CA LEU A 108 22.31 10.70 -8.40
C LEU A 108 22.14 11.00 -6.90
N LEU A 109 22.98 11.89 -6.35
CA LEU A 109 22.90 12.30 -4.95
C LEU A 109 21.56 12.95 -4.61
N SER A 110 21.02 13.79 -5.49
CA SER A 110 19.69 14.39 -5.32
C SER A 110 18.59 13.32 -5.30
N HIS A 111 18.72 12.29 -6.15
CA HIS A 111 17.78 11.19 -6.23
C HIS A 111 17.81 10.32 -4.97
N ILE A 112 19.01 9.91 -4.53
CA ILE A 112 19.19 9.12 -3.30
C ILE A 112 18.62 9.89 -2.10
N LYS A 113 18.91 11.19 -1.98
CA LYS A 113 18.34 12.04 -0.92
C LYS A 113 16.82 12.09 -0.96
N PHE A 114 16.22 12.17 -2.15
CA PHE A 114 14.77 12.11 -2.29
C PHE A 114 14.20 10.78 -1.82
N LEU A 115 14.78 9.65 -2.24
CA LEU A 115 14.36 8.31 -1.84
C LEU A 115 14.46 8.11 -0.32
N LEU A 116 15.59 8.49 0.28
CA LEU A 116 15.81 8.37 1.72
C LEU A 116 14.83 9.24 2.53
N ARG A 117 14.62 10.50 2.14
CA ARG A 117 13.64 11.38 2.81
C ARG A 117 12.22 10.83 2.73
N ARG A 118 11.83 10.30 1.57
CA ARG A 118 10.51 9.68 1.38
C ARG A 118 10.37 8.41 2.22
N ARG A 119 11.39 7.55 2.26
CA ARG A 119 11.41 6.33 3.07
C ARG A 119 11.32 6.66 4.55
N ALA A 120 12.11 7.62 5.04
CA ALA A 120 12.07 8.06 6.43
C ALA A 120 10.67 8.58 6.82
N ALA A 121 10.05 9.42 5.99
CA ALA A 121 8.68 9.88 6.21
C ALA A 121 7.66 8.72 6.18
N ALA A 122 7.85 7.72 5.32
CA ALA A 122 6.99 6.55 5.24
C ALA A 122 7.08 5.67 6.50
N LEU A 123 8.30 5.45 7.00
CA LEU A 123 8.55 4.70 8.24
C LEU A 123 8.00 5.45 9.47
N ALA A 124 8.22 6.76 9.56
CA ALA A 124 7.64 7.57 10.62
C ALA A 124 6.10 7.52 10.61
N ALA A 125 5.47 7.55 9.43
CA ALA A 125 4.03 7.39 9.30
C ALA A 125 3.54 5.99 9.69
N LEU A 126 4.32 4.94 9.38
CA LEU A 126 4.04 3.57 9.83
C LEU A 126 4.07 3.46 11.35
N ASP A 127 5.11 3.99 11.99
CA ASP A 127 5.28 3.96 13.43
C ASP A 127 4.21 4.79 14.16
N ALA A 128 3.76 5.87 13.53
CA ALA A 128 2.64 6.69 14.01
C ALA A 128 1.24 6.08 13.75
N GLY A 129 1.15 4.91 13.10
CA GLY A 129 -0.13 4.26 12.76
C GLY A 129 -0.90 4.92 11.61
N LEU A 130 -0.30 5.89 10.90
CA LEU A 130 -0.90 6.58 9.76
C LEU A 130 -0.68 5.78 8.46
N TYR A 131 -1.34 4.63 8.36
CA TYR A 131 -1.09 3.65 7.30
C TYR A 131 -1.38 4.16 5.88
N SER A 132 -2.40 5.02 5.71
CA SER A 132 -2.71 5.64 4.41
C SER A 132 -1.57 6.52 3.89
N GLU A 133 -0.99 7.33 4.76
CA GLU A 133 0.14 8.20 4.43
C GLU A 133 1.41 7.40 4.17
N ALA A 134 1.70 6.38 5.00
CA ALA A 134 2.80 5.45 4.73
C ALA A 134 2.70 4.84 3.32
N ILE A 135 1.52 4.35 2.95
CA ILE A 135 1.27 3.76 1.63
C ILE A 135 1.44 4.78 0.51
N ARG A 136 1.00 6.02 0.71
CA ARG A 136 1.22 7.11 -0.26
C ARG A 136 2.71 7.38 -0.45
N HIS A 137 3.48 7.47 0.64
CA HIS A 137 4.92 7.72 0.58
C HIS A 137 5.67 6.57 -0.11
N PHE A 138 5.41 5.31 0.24
CA PHE A 138 6.01 4.16 -0.43
C PHE A 138 5.58 4.04 -1.90
N SER A 139 4.33 4.35 -2.22
CA SER A 139 3.86 4.33 -3.62
C SER A 139 4.60 5.37 -4.46
N LYS A 140 4.91 6.55 -3.90
CA LYS A 140 5.76 7.54 -4.62
C LYS A 140 7.20 7.09 -4.84
N ILE A 141 7.70 6.15 -4.05
CA ILE A 141 9.02 5.53 -4.27
C ILE A 141 8.91 4.52 -5.41
N VAL A 142 8.02 3.52 -5.29
CA VAL A 142 7.96 2.40 -6.24
C VAL A 142 7.26 2.74 -7.57
N ASP A 143 6.44 3.78 -7.58
CA ASP A 143 5.83 4.37 -8.79
C ASP A 143 6.60 5.61 -9.28
N GLY A 144 7.82 5.81 -8.80
CA GLY A 144 8.73 6.84 -9.28
C GLY A 144 9.13 6.63 -10.74
N ARG A 145 9.47 7.73 -11.44
CA ARG A 145 9.95 7.68 -12.83
C ARG A 145 11.39 7.19 -12.96
N ARG A 146 12.21 7.42 -11.93
CA ARG A 146 13.60 6.96 -11.90
C ARG A 146 13.64 5.57 -11.28
N ALA A 147 14.46 4.70 -11.87
CA ALA A 147 14.65 3.37 -11.36
C ALA A 147 15.34 3.44 -9.99
N ALA A 148 15.10 2.42 -9.17
CA ALA A 148 15.74 2.29 -7.89
C ALA A 148 16.35 0.89 -7.74
N PRO A 149 17.41 0.75 -6.95
CA PRO A 149 18.08 -0.53 -6.74
C PRO A 149 17.16 -1.60 -6.14
N GLN A 150 17.33 -2.81 -6.65
CA GLN A 150 16.50 -3.97 -6.34
C GLN A 150 16.32 -4.22 -4.84
N GLY A 151 17.42 -4.22 -4.08
CA GLY A 151 17.39 -4.45 -2.62
C GLY A 151 16.56 -3.39 -1.90
N PHE A 152 16.74 -2.13 -2.29
CA PHE A 152 15.99 -1.01 -1.73
C PHE A 152 14.50 -1.07 -2.07
N LEU A 153 14.14 -1.45 -3.30
CA LEU A 153 12.74 -1.63 -3.71
C LEU A 153 12.07 -2.79 -2.98
N ALA A 154 12.76 -3.92 -2.80
CA ALA A 154 12.23 -5.07 -2.06
C ALA A 154 11.86 -4.67 -0.61
N GLU A 155 12.73 -3.91 0.07
CA GLU A 155 12.41 -3.38 1.40
C GLU A 155 11.22 -2.41 1.39
N CYS A 156 11.14 -1.52 0.40
CA CYS A 156 10.02 -0.59 0.26
C CYS A 156 8.69 -1.32 0.02
N TYR A 157 8.67 -2.37 -0.80
CA TYR A 157 7.49 -3.22 -0.98
C TYR A 157 7.10 -3.92 0.31
N MET A 158 8.05 -4.44 1.09
CA MET A 158 7.75 -5.08 2.37
C MET A 158 7.16 -4.12 3.39
N HIS A 159 7.71 -2.91 3.53
CA HIS A 159 7.14 -1.92 4.43
C HIS A 159 5.75 -1.46 3.94
N ARG A 160 5.54 -1.32 2.63
CA ARG A 160 4.21 -1.02 2.08
C ARG A 160 3.22 -2.17 2.30
N ALA A 161 3.66 -3.42 2.21
CA ALA A 161 2.86 -4.59 2.57
C ALA A 161 2.43 -4.54 4.04
N SER A 162 3.37 -4.25 4.95
CA SER A 162 3.06 -4.05 6.38
C SER A 162 2.00 -2.96 6.58
N ALA A 163 2.15 -1.82 5.90
CA ALA A 163 1.16 -0.75 5.95
C ALA A 163 -0.22 -1.19 5.41
N HIS A 164 -0.24 -1.95 4.30
CA HIS A 164 -1.47 -2.49 3.72
C HIS A 164 -2.16 -3.46 4.67
N ARG A 165 -1.40 -4.38 5.29
CA ARG A 165 -1.89 -5.30 6.30
C ARG A 165 -2.53 -4.55 7.48
N SER A 166 -1.85 -3.56 8.03
CA SER A 166 -2.38 -2.77 9.15
C SER A 166 -3.58 -1.90 8.76
N ALA A 167 -3.70 -1.53 7.47
CA ALA A 167 -4.88 -0.88 6.92
C ALA A 167 -6.04 -1.84 6.56
N GLY A 168 -5.92 -3.15 6.84
CA GLY A 168 -6.92 -4.17 6.50
C GLY A 168 -6.99 -4.51 5.00
N ARG A 169 -6.04 -4.06 4.20
CA ARG A 169 -5.96 -4.28 2.75
C ARG A 169 -5.15 -5.52 2.43
N ILE A 170 -5.76 -6.69 2.64
CA ILE A 170 -5.08 -7.99 2.58
C ILE A 170 -4.59 -8.34 1.17
N ALA A 171 -5.43 -8.18 0.14
CA ALA A 171 -5.04 -8.50 -1.24
C ALA A 171 -3.84 -7.66 -1.72
N GLU A 172 -3.82 -6.36 -1.43
CA GLU A 172 -2.67 -5.51 -1.75
C GLU A 172 -1.41 -5.88 -0.96
N SER A 173 -1.56 -6.25 0.31
CA SER A 173 -0.45 -6.72 1.12
C SER A 173 0.16 -8.00 0.52
N ILE A 174 -0.66 -8.96 0.08
CA ILE A 174 -0.18 -10.18 -0.58
C ILE A 174 0.54 -9.83 -1.89
N ALA A 175 0.00 -8.90 -2.67
CA ALA A 175 0.62 -8.47 -3.92
C ALA A 175 2.02 -7.87 -3.72
N ASP A 176 2.22 -7.06 -2.67
CA ASP A 176 3.53 -6.50 -2.36
C ASP A 176 4.50 -7.53 -1.76
N CYS A 177 4.02 -8.50 -0.99
CA CYS A 177 4.82 -9.67 -0.61
C CYS A 177 5.26 -10.48 -1.83
N ASN A 178 4.37 -10.69 -2.82
CA ASN A 178 4.70 -11.39 -4.06
C ASN A 178 5.80 -10.66 -4.86
N ARG A 179 5.71 -9.33 -4.96
CA ARG A 179 6.75 -8.50 -5.60
C ARG A 179 8.08 -8.61 -4.86
N THR A 180 8.05 -8.54 -3.53
CA THR A 180 9.25 -8.72 -2.72
C THR A 180 9.89 -10.07 -2.97
N LEU A 181 9.12 -11.16 -2.95
CA LEU A 181 9.65 -12.52 -3.16
C LEU A 181 10.12 -12.77 -4.61
N SER A 182 9.59 -12.01 -5.56
CA SER A 182 10.10 -12.01 -6.94
C SER A 182 11.48 -11.36 -7.02
N LEU A 183 11.70 -10.28 -6.27
CA LEU A 183 12.99 -9.57 -6.19
C LEU A 183 14.00 -10.29 -5.28
N ASP A 184 13.55 -10.80 -4.14
CA ASP A 184 14.32 -11.49 -3.12
C ASP A 184 13.54 -12.72 -2.62
N PRO A 185 13.74 -13.89 -3.26
CA PRO A 185 13.11 -15.14 -2.85
C PRO A 185 13.48 -15.60 -1.43
N THR A 186 14.57 -15.07 -0.87
CA THR A 186 15.10 -15.43 0.44
C THR A 186 14.64 -14.48 1.55
N CYS A 187 13.71 -13.57 1.25
CA CYS A 187 13.18 -12.64 2.23
C CYS A 187 12.30 -13.36 3.27
N ILE A 188 12.90 -13.70 4.41
CA ILE A 188 12.22 -14.33 5.57
C ILE A 188 10.95 -13.55 5.96
N GLN A 189 11.07 -12.22 6.10
CA GLN A 189 9.96 -11.38 6.52
C GLN A 189 8.79 -11.41 5.52
N ALA A 190 9.07 -11.54 4.22
CA ALA A 190 8.04 -11.64 3.20
C ALA A 190 7.26 -12.95 3.29
N LEU A 191 7.95 -14.09 3.50
CA LEU A 191 7.32 -15.39 3.72
C LEU A 191 6.49 -15.40 5.00
N GLU A 192 7.03 -14.91 6.11
CA GLU A 192 6.30 -14.82 7.39
C GLU A 192 5.05 -13.94 7.27
N THR A 193 5.19 -12.77 6.63
CA THR A 193 4.06 -11.85 6.44
C THR A 193 3.01 -12.48 5.54
N ARG A 194 3.39 -13.07 4.40
CA ARG A 194 2.46 -13.67 3.44
C ARG A 194 1.75 -14.90 4.03
N ALA A 195 2.45 -15.78 4.75
CA ALA A 195 1.84 -16.88 5.50
C ALA A 195 0.80 -16.37 6.52
N SER A 196 1.12 -15.31 7.26
CA SER A 196 0.18 -14.73 8.23
C SER A 196 -1.07 -14.13 7.57
N LEU A 197 -0.93 -13.55 6.38
CA LEU A 197 -2.06 -13.02 5.60
C LEU A 197 -2.94 -14.16 5.08
N PHE A 198 -2.34 -15.24 4.60
CA PHE A 198 -3.07 -16.43 4.16
C PHE A 198 -3.81 -17.10 5.32
N GLU A 199 -3.20 -17.18 6.50
CA GLU A 199 -3.91 -17.62 7.72
C GLU A 199 -5.08 -16.71 8.08
N ALA A 200 -4.90 -15.38 7.98
CA ALA A 200 -5.96 -14.41 8.29
C ALA A 200 -7.19 -14.57 7.38
N ILE A 201 -6.99 -14.95 6.11
CA ILE A 201 -8.09 -15.28 5.18
C ILE A 201 -8.44 -16.77 5.17
N ARG A 202 -7.92 -17.57 6.10
CA ARG A 202 -8.13 -19.03 6.17
C ARG A 202 -7.74 -19.80 4.91
N CYS A 203 -6.83 -19.24 4.10
CA CYS A 203 -6.20 -19.95 2.99
C CYS A 203 -5.03 -20.79 3.51
N LEU A 204 -5.36 -21.84 4.27
CA LEU A 204 -4.38 -22.67 4.97
C LEU A 204 -3.36 -23.36 4.06
N PRO A 205 -3.72 -23.87 2.86
CA PRO A 205 -2.75 -24.52 1.97
C PRO A 205 -1.62 -23.57 1.51
N ASP A 206 -1.97 -22.34 1.15
CA ASP A 206 -1.00 -21.35 0.69
C ASP A 206 -0.11 -20.85 1.85
N SER A 207 -0.68 -20.71 3.06
CA SER A 207 0.12 -20.43 4.26
C SER A 207 1.11 -21.55 4.54
N LEU A 208 0.64 -22.81 4.50
CA LEU A 208 1.48 -23.98 4.75
C LEU A 208 2.66 -24.04 3.77
N HIS A 209 2.42 -23.75 2.49
CA HIS A 209 3.48 -23.68 1.49
C HIS A 209 4.56 -22.64 1.85
N ASP A 210 4.17 -21.44 2.28
CA ASP A 210 5.11 -20.40 2.69
C ASP A 210 5.90 -20.77 3.94
N LEU A 211 5.24 -21.40 4.93
CA LEU A 211 5.90 -21.87 6.15
C LEU A 211 6.87 -23.03 5.87
N GLU A 212 6.53 -23.93 4.96
CA GLU A 212 7.44 -25.00 4.52
C GLU A 212 8.65 -24.43 3.78
N HIS A 213 8.46 -23.44 2.92
CA HIS A 213 9.57 -22.73 2.28
C HIS A 213 10.46 -22.02 3.31
N LEU A 214 9.86 -21.35 4.30
CA LEU A 214 10.60 -20.73 5.40
C LEU A 214 11.39 -21.76 6.22
N LYS A 215 10.84 -22.95 6.45
CA LYS A 215 11.52 -24.06 7.14
C LYS A 215 12.74 -24.51 6.36
N LEU A 216 12.62 -24.67 5.05
CA LEU A 216 13.76 -25.00 4.17
C LEU A 216 14.84 -23.92 4.24
N LEU A 217 14.45 -22.65 4.26
CA LEU A 217 15.39 -21.54 4.37
C LEU A 217 16.15 -21.55 5.70
N TYR A 218 15.46 -21.74 6.83
CA TYR A 218 16.11 -21.87 8.14
C TYR A 218 17.05 -23.08 8.20
N ASN A 219 16.66 -24.22 7.63
CA ASN A 219 17.53 -25.39 7.55
C ASN A 219 18.79 -25.13 6.72
N SER A 220 18.67 -24.44 5.57
CA SER A 220 19.83 -24.02 4.77
C SER A 220 20.75 -23.09 5.57
N ILE A 221 20.20 -22.10 6.29
CA ILE A 221 21.01 -21.19 7.11
C ILE A 221 21.79 -21.94 8.20
N LEU A 222 21.17 -22.91 8.87
CA LEU A 222 21.82 -23.70 9.91
C LEU A 222 22.94 -24.58 9.34
N ARG A 223 22.69 -25.19 8.17
CA ARG A 223 23.67 -26.02 7.46
C ARG A 223 24.87 -25.18 6.98
N ASP A 224 24.61 -24.06 6.33
CA ASP A 224 25.63 -23.26 5.67
C ASP A 224 26.32 -22.26 6.63
N ARG A 225 25.74 -22.07 7.83
CA ARG A 225 26.16 -21.09 8.85
C ARG A 225 26.24 -19.66 8.30
N LYS A 226 25.45 -19.37 7.27
CA LYS A 226 25.41 -18.09 6.55
C LYS A 226 23.96 -17.67 6.35
N LEU A 227 23.69 -16.39 6.56
CA LEU A 227 22.38 -15.82 6.27
C LEU A 227 22.22 -15.62 4.76
N PRO A 228 20.99 -15.72 4.22
CA PRO A 228 20.75 -15.64 2.78
C PRO A 228 21.00 -14.22 2.25
N GLY A 229 21.59 -14.13 1.07
CA GLY A 229 21.94 -12.85 0.46
C GLY A 229 23.32 -12.32 0.89
N PRO A 230 23.65 -11.09 0.49
CA PRO A 230 24.99 -10.53 0.71
C PRO A 230 25.32 -10.38 2.20
N ALA A 231 26.58 -10.60 2.58
CA ALA A 231 27.02 -10.57 3.98
C ALA A 231 26.81 -9.22 4.69
N TRP A 232 26.71 -8.14 3.93
CA TRP A 232 26.48 -6.77 4.41
C TRP A 232 24.99 -6.44 4.56
N LYS A 233 24.08 -7.27 4.06
CA LYS A 233 22.64 -7.05 4.17
C LYS A 233 22.23 -7.21 5.63
N ARG A 234 21.47 -6.24 6.16
CA ARG A 234 20.93 -6.33 7.52
C ARG A 234 19.76 -7.31 7.52
N HIS A 235 19.90 -8.42 8.23
CA HIS A 235 18.80 -9.38 8.43
C HIS A 235 18.03 -9.04 9.70
N ASN A 236 16.71 -9.13 9.62
CA ASN A 236 15.82 -8.96 10.77
C ASN A 236 15.85 -10.15 11.74
N VAL A 237 16.63 -11.19 11.44
CA VAL A 237 16.76 -12.41 12.26
C VAL A 237 18.22 -12.64 12.62
N ARG A 238 18.50 -12.78 13.92
CA ARG A 238 19.83 -13.15 14.40
C ARG A 238 20.02 -14.66 14.34
N TYR A 239 21.21 -15.12 13.96
CA TYR A 239 21.51 -16.54 13.83
C TYR A 239 21.16 -17.36 15.09
N ARG A 240 21.43 -16.80 16.28
CA ARG A 240 21.14 -17.44 17.58
C ARG A 240 19.64 -17.74 17.80
N GLU A 241 18.75 -17.01 17.15
CA GLU A 241 17.30 -17.16 17.30
C GLU A 241 16.72 -18.22 16.35
N ILE A 242 17.49 -18.64 15.33
CA ILE A 242 17.01 -19.53 14.26
C ILE A 242 16.56 -20.89 14.79
N PRO A 243 17.31 -21.59 15.66
CA PRO A 243 16.84 -22.89 16.19
C PRO A 243 15.50 -22.79 16.92
N GLY A 244 15.31 -21.72 17.72
CA GLY A 244 14.04 -21.48 18.42
C GLY A 244 12.89 -21.20 17.46
N LYS A 245 13.12 -20.34 16.45
CA LYS A 245 12.14 -20.05 15.40
C LYS A 245 11.79 -21.29 14.57
N LEU A 246 12.77 -22.15 14.26
CA LEU A 246 12.58 -23.39 13.53
C LEU A 246 11.73 -24.41 14.32
N CYS A 247 11.91 -24.48 15.63
CA CYS A 247 11.10 -25.29 16.51
C CYS A 247 9.63 -24.83 16.49
N ALA A 248 9.40 -23.53 16.76
CA ALA A 248 8.07 -22.92 16.72
C ALA A 248 7.40 -23.02 15.34
N LEU A 249 8.19 -22.93 14.27
CA LEU A 249 7.72 -23.11 12.90
C LEU A 249 7.29 -24.55 12.64
N THR A 250 8.04 -25.53 13.14
CA THR A 250 7.71 -26.95 12.95
C THR A 250 6.44 -27.34 13.68
N THR A 251 6.24 -26.85 14.90
CA THR A 251 4.98 -27.06 15.63
C THR A 251 3.81 -26.42 14.91
N LYS A 252 3.97 -25.19 14.42
CA LYS A 252 2.93 -24.48 13.65
C LYS A 252 2.56 -25.21 12.35
N ILE A 253 3.55 -25.72 11.61
CA ILE A 253 3.30 -26.52 10.39
C ILE A 253 2.51 -27.78 10.75
N GLN A 254 2.86 -28.47 11.84
CA GLN A 254 2.15 -29.67 12.26
C GLN A 254 0.70 -29.37 12.65
N GLU A 255 0.47 -28.30 13.40
CA GLU A 255 -0.86 -27.82 13.77
C GLU A 255 -1.71 -27.53 12.52
N LEU A 256 -1.17 -26.79 11.54
CA LEU A 256 -1.86 -26.51 10.29
C LEU A 256 -2.17 -27.77 9.48
N LYS A 257 -1.26 -28.76 9.46
CA LYS A 257 -1.52 -30.07 8.82
C LYS A 257 -2.67 -30.80 9.52
N GLN A 258 -2.71 -30.79 10.84
CA GLN A 258 -3.79 -31.41 11.60
C GLN A 258 -5.14 -30.73 11.33
N ARG A 259 -5.18 -29.39 11.28
CA ARG A 259 -6.39 -28.62 10.96
C ARG A 259 -6.92 -28.90 9.56
N LEU A 260 -6.01 -29.10 8.60
CA LEU A 260 -6.37 -29.55 7.24
C LEU A 260 -6.91 -30.98 7.25
N SER A 261 -6.34 -31.89 8.03
CA SER A 261 -6.82 -33.27 8.16
C SER A 261 -8.15 -33.39 8.91
N SER A 262 -8.43 -32.50 9.87
CA SER A 262 -9.69 -32.48 10.62
C SER A 262 -10.87 -31.93 9.81
N GLY A 263 -10.66 -31.57 8.55
CA GLY A 263 -11.70 -31.02 7.67
C GLY A 263 -12.19 -29.64 8.13
N GLU A 264 -11.39 -28.90 8.91
CA GLU A 264 -11.73 -27.54 9.32
C GLU A 264 -11.93 -26.72 8.05
N THR A 265 -13.19 -26.34 7.80
CA THR A 265 -13.72 -25.76 6.56
C THR A 265 -12.65 -25.07 5.71
N THR A 266 -12.29 -25.68 4.57
CA THR A 266 -11.44 -25.13 3.49
C THR A 266 -12.00 -23.84 2.87
N SER A 267 -13.02 -23.26 3.48
CA SER A 267 -13.66 -22.02 3.08
C SER A 267 -12.76 -20.85 3.45
N VAL A 268 -12.08 -20.34 2.42
CA VAL A 268 -11.32 -19.08 2.48
C VAL A 268 -12.29 -17.95 2.80
N ASP A 269 -11.90 -17.06 3.72
CA ASP A 269 -12.65 -15.84 4.01
C ASP A 269 -12.44 -14.82 2.89
N TYR A 270 -13.27 -14.94 1.86
CA TYR A 270 -13.24 -14.08 0.69
C TYR A 270 -13.69 -12.64 0.99
N TYR A 271 -14.47 -12.42 2.04
CA TYR A 271 -14.87 -11.08 2.48
C TYR A 271 -13.64 -10.31 2.98
N ALA A 272 -12.82 -10.94 3.82
CA ALA A 272 -11.56 -10.39 4.30
C ALA A 272 -10.53 -10.18 3.18
N LEU A 273 -10.46 -11.10 2.20
CA LEU A 273 -9.58 -10.96 1.04
C LEU A 273 -9.94 -9.75 0.18
N ILE A 274 -11.22 -9.58 -0.16
CA ILE A 274 -11.71 -8.48 -1.01
C ILE A 274 -11.76 -7.16 -0.23
N GLY A 275 -11.89 -7.23 1.10
CA GLY A 275 -12.01 -6.06 1.96
C GLY A 275 -13.43 -5.51 2.05
N VAL A 276 -14.44 -6.39 1.95
CA VAL A 276 -15.87 -6.05 2.07
C VAL A 276 -16.46 -6.65 3.33
N ARG A 277 -17.51 -6.02 3.88
CA ARG A 277 -18.22 -6.54 5.06
C ARG A 277 -19.15 -7.69 4.68
N ARG A 278 -19.48 -8.56 5.63
CA ARG A 278 -20.52 -9.59 5.46
C ARG A 278 -21.89 -8.92 5.29
N GLY A 279 -22.70 -9.39 4.34
CA GLY A 279 -23.94 -8.72 3.93
C GLY A 279 -23.72 -7.43 3.12
N CYS A 280 -22.60 -7.32 2.41
CA CYS A 280 -22.34 -6.18 1.52
C CYS A 280 -23.35 -6.10 0.38
N SER A 281 -23.66 -4.88 -0.06
CA SER A 281 -24.49 -4.69 -1.26
C SER A 281 -23.77 -5.18 -2.51
N ARG A 282 -24.54 -5.63 -3.51
CA ARG A 282 -24.02 -6.03 -4.81
C ARG A 282 -23.10 -4.96 -5.45
N SER A 283 -23.50 -3.69 -5.39
CA SER A 283 -22.74 -2.58 -5.98
C SER A 283 -21.43 -2.27 -5.23
N GLU A 284 -21.38 -2.53 -3.93
CA GLU A 284 -20.14 -2.42 -3.14
C GLU A 284 -19.15 -3.52 -3.53
N LEU A 285 -19.63 -4.76 -3.66
CA LEU A 285 -18.82 -5.90 -4.09
C LEU A 285 -18.26 -5.71 -5.51
N GLU A 286 -19.11 -5.31 -6.46
CA GLU A 286 -18.70 -5.07 -7.85
C GLU A 286 -17.62 -3.99 -7.96
N ARG A 287 -17.77 -2.88 -7.22
CA ARG A 287 -16.76 -1.81 -7.17
C ARG A 287 -15.44 -2.30 -6.57
N ALA A 288 -15.48 -3.01 -5.44
CA ALA A 288 -14.28 -3.53 -4.79
C ALA A 288 -13.54 -4.53 -5.70
N HIS A 289 -14.29 -5.44 -6.31
CA HIS A 289 -13.74 -6.42 -7.26
C HIS A 289 -13.11 -5.75 -8.47
N LEU A 290 -13.78 -4.76 -9.08
CA LEU A 290 -13.27 -4.02 -10.23
C LEU A 290 -11.95 -3.31 -9.89
N LEU A 291 -11.88 -2.65 -8.73
CA LEU A 291 -10.66 -1.97 -8.27
C LEU A 291 -9.50 -2.95 -8.10
N LEU A 292 -9.73 -4.10 -7.47
CA LEU A 292 -8.70 -5.14 -7.30
C LEU A 292 -8.23 -5.69 -8.64
N CYS A 293 -9.17 -5.99 -9.55
CA CYS A 293 -8.82 -6.49 -10.88
C CYS A 293 -8.00 -5.48 -11.67
N LEU A 294 -8.36 -4.20 -11.65
CA LEU A 294 -7.63 -3.14 -12.35
C LEU A 294 -6.20 -2.94 -11.82
N ARG A 295 -6.02 -3.12 -10.50
CA ARG A 295 -4.73 -2.96 -9.81
C ARG A 295 -3.83 -4.18 -9.96
N HIS A 296 -4.39 -5.39 -9.93
CA HIS A 296 -3.65 -6.65 -9.91
C HIS A 296 -3.79 -7.47 -11.20
N LYS A 297 -4.03 -6.81 -12.35
CA LYS A 297 -4.00 -7.48 -13.65
C LYS A 297 -2.65 -8.19 -13.85
N PRO A 298 -2.64 -9.47 -14.27
CA PRO A 298 -1.40 -10.21 -14.49
C PRO A 298 -0.51 -9.54 -15.56
N ASP A 299 -1.11 -8.85 -16.54
CA ASP A 299 -0.37 -8.13 -17.58
C ASP A 299 0.50 -7.00 -17.02
N LYS A 300 0.08 -6.39 -15.90
CA LYS A 300 0.83 -5.31 -15.22
C LYS A 300 1.84 -5.84 -14.20
N ALA A 301 1.93 -7.17 -14.03
CA ALA A 301 2.75 -7.78 -12.99
C ALA A 301 4.24 -7.51 -13.21
N THR A 302 4.69 -7.32 -14.46
CA THR A 302 6.09 -7.08 -14.80
C THR A 302 6.48 -5.60 -14.80
N ASN A 303 5.53 -4.67 -14.73
CA ASN A 303 5.80 -3.23 -14.89
C ASN A 303 6.77 -2.66 -13.83
N PHE A 304 6.87 -3.28 -12.65
CA PHE A 304 7.81 -2.84 -11.63
C PHE A 304 9.27 -3.18 -11.96
N ILE A 305 9.50 -4.15 -12.85
CA ILE A 305 10.83 -4.62 -13.23
C ILE A 305 11.54 -3.55 -14.05
N GLU A 306 10.83 -2.81 -14.90
CA GLU A 306 11.36 -1.66 -15.65
C GLU A 306 11.86 -0.53 -14.75
N ARG A 307 11.39 -0.49 -13.50
CA ARG A 307 11.76 0.53 -12.50
C ARG A 307 12.79 0.02 -11.51
N CYS A 308 13.33 -1.18 -11.73
CA CYS A 308 14.23 -1.86 -10.83
C CYS A 308 15.63 -1.93 -11.47
N GLU A 309 16.63 -1.40 -10.77
CA GLU A 309 18.03 -1.59 -11.14
C GLU A 309 18.53 -2.89 -10.52
N PHE A 310 18.84 -3.88 -11.36
CA PHE A 310 19.38 -5.17 -10.93
C PHE A 310 20.91 -5.07 -10.84
N ALA A 311 21.47 -5.45 -9.68
CA ALA A 311 22.91 -5.44 -9.45
C ALA A 311 23.62 -6.71 -9.99
N ASP A 312 22.87 -7.80 -10.16
CA ASP A 312 23.38 -9.11 -10.55
C ASP A 312 22.94 -9.47 -11.98
N GLU A 313 23.71 -10.34 -12.66
CA GLU A 313 23.30 -11.08 -13.87
C GLU A 313 22.22 -12.14 -13.57
N ARG A 314 21.28 -11.87 -12.65
CA ARG A 314 20.13 -12.75 -12.50
C ARG A 314 19.29 -12.66 -13.75
N ASP A 315 18.83 -13.81 -14.21
CA ASP A 315 17.94 -13.88 -15.35
C ASP A 315 16.66 -13.07 -15.04
N ILE A 316 16.58 -11.88 -15.62
CA ILE A 316 15.44 -10.96 -15.50
C ILE A 316 14.15 -11.68 -15.89
N ASP A 317 14.24 -12.67 -16.78
CA ASP A 317 13.09 -13.44 -17.21
C ASP A 317 12.59 -14.38 -16.10
N THR A 318 13.48 -14.94 -15.26
CA THR A 318 13.03 -15.69 -14.07
C THR A 318 12.26 -14.81 -13.08
N VAL A 319 12.65 -13.54 -12.93
CA VAL A 319 11.94 -12.57 -12.07
C VAL A 319 10.58 -12.22 -12.68
N LYS A 320 10.52 -12.00 -14.00
CA LYS A 320 9.26 -11.76 -14.73
C LYS A 320 8.31 -12.95 -14.60
N GLU A 321 8.78 -14.17 -14.80
CA GLU A 321 7.94 -15.37 -14.74
C GLU A 321 7.40 -15.62 -13.34
N LYS A 322 8.23 -15.46 -12.29
CA LYS A 322 7.77 -15.51 -10.89
C LYS A 322 6.72 -14.44 -10.60
N ALA A 323 6.95 -13.20 -11.05
CA ALA A 323 6.01 -12.10 -10.85
C ALA A 323 4.66 -12.36 -11.54
N LYS A 324 4.69 -12.83 -12.80
CA LYS A 324 3.48 -13.20 -13.56
C LYS A 324 2.73 -14.35 -12.86
N MET A 325 3.44 -15.41 -12.48
CA MET A 325 2.84 -16.57 -11.81
C MET A 325 2.16 -16.17 -10.50
N CYS A 326 2.86 -15.47 -9.62
CA CYS A 326 2.29 -15.04 -8.34
C CYS A 326 1.13 -14.04 -8.51
N SER A 327 1.20 -13.14 -9.49
CA SER A 327 0.08 -12.24 -9.81
C SER A 327 -1.14 -12.99 -10.34
N LEU A 328 -0.93 -14.01 -11.18
CA LEU A 328 -2.00 -14.83 -11.72
C LEU A 328 -2.70 -15.64 -10.62
N LEU A 329 -1.93 -16.19 -9.67
CA LEU A 329 -2.48 -16.91 -8.51
C LEU A 329 -3.36 -16.00 -7.65
N LEU A 330 -2.87 -14.80 -7.31
CA LEU A 330 -3.65 -13.81 -6.57
C LEU A 330 -4.90 -13.38 -7.35
N TYR A 331 -4.77 -13.12 -8.64
CA TYR A 331 -5.90 -12.74 -9.49
C TYR A 331 -6.99 -13.83 -9.50
N ARG A 332 -6.59 -15.10 -9.67
CA ARG A 332 -7.53 -16.25 -9.60
C ARG A 332 -8.18 -16.38 -8.23
N LEU A 333 -7.44 -16.15 -7.15
CA LEU A 333 -7.98 -16.18 -5.80
C LEU A 333 -9.05 -15.10 -5.59
N VAL A 334 -8.79 -13.88 -6.07
CA VAL A 334 -9.77 -12.77 -6.04
C VAL A 334 -11.00 -13.07 -6.90
N GLN A 335 -10.81 -13.67 -8.09
CA GLN A 335 -11.93 -14.07 -8.96
C GLN A 335 -12.83 -15.12 -8.30
N LYS A 336 -12.23 -16.18 -7.73
CA LYS A 336 -12.97 -17.20 -6.96
C LYS A 336 -13.71 -16.58 -5.78
N GLY A 337 -13.08 -15.64 -5.09
CA GLY A 337 -13.69 -14.93 -3.99
C GLY A 337 -14.89 -14.09 -4.41
N TYR A 338 -14.78 -13.37 -5.53
CA TYR A 338 -15.89 -12.60 -6.06
C TYR A 338 -17.09 -13.47 -6.43
N THR A 339 -16.86 -14.59 -7.14
CA THR A 339 -17.97 -15.50 -7.50
C THR A 339 -18.64 -16.10 -6.27
N SER A 340 -17.86 -16.46 -5.24
CA SER A 340 -18.41 -17.03 -4.01
C SER A 340 -19.19 -16.00 -3.21
N VAL A 341 -18.65 -14.80 -3.02
CA VAL A 341 -19.35 -13.73 -2.28
C VAL A 341 -20.58 -13.26 -3.04
N MET A 342 -20.51 -13.14 -4.37
CA MET A 342 -21.67 -12.77 -5.19
C MET A 342 -22.81 -13.78 -5.05
N SER A 343 -22.52 -15.10 -5.05
CA SER A 343 -23.54 -16.12 -4.81
C SER A 343 -24.22 -15.92 -3.45
N ASN A 344 -23.43 -15.71 -2.39
CA ASN A 344 -23.98 -15.49 -1.05
C ASN A 344 -24.86 -14.23 -0.98
N VAL A 345 -24.45 -13.13 -1.63
CA VAL A 345 -25.25 -11.90 -1.70
C VAL A 345 -26.58 -12.14 -2.41
N LEU A 346 -26.58 -12.90 -3.51
CA LEU A 346 -27.81 -13.24 -4.23
C LEU A 346 -28.75 -14.14 -3.40
N ASP A 347 -28.19 -15.10 -2.66
CA ASP A 347 -28.97 -15.98 -1.77
C ASP A 347 -29.58 -15.19 -0.59
N GLU A 348 -28.82 -14.24 -0.02
CA GLU A 348 -29.29 -13.33 1.02
C GLU A 348 -30.39 -12.39 0.51
N GLU A 349 -30.24 -11.79 -0.68
CA GLU A 349 -31.26 -10.95 -1.32
C GLU A 349 -32.55 -11.75 -1.60
N ALA A 350 -32.43 -13.00 -2.06
CA ALA A 350 -33.57 -13.88 -2.29
C ALA A 350 -34.29 -14.24 -0.97
N ALA A 351 -33.54 -14.56 0.08
CA ALA A 351 -34.07 -14.84 1.40
C ALA A 351 -34.79 -13.62 2.00
N GLU A 352 -34.23 -12.42 1.84
CA GLU A 352 -34.85 -11.18 2.30
C GLU A 352 -36.14 -10.87 1.52
N LYS A 353 -36.14 -11.07 0.20
CA LYS A 353 -37.35 -10.94 -0.64
C LYS A 353 -38.43 -11.93 -0.20
N GLN A 354 -38.06 -13.16 0.14
CA GLN A 354 -39.01 -14.16 0.64
C GLN A 354 -39.54 -13.78 2.03
N ARG A 355 -38.70 -13.27 2.93
CA ARG A 355 -39.13 -12.75 4.23
C ARG A 355 -40.13 -11.61 4.08
N LYS A 356 -39.87 -10.65 3.18
CA LYS A 356 -40.79 -9.55 2.87
C LYS A 356 -42.13 -10.04 2.34
N LYS A 357 -42.13 -11.05 1.45
CA LYS A 357 -43.37 -11.69 0.96
C LYS A 357 -44.15 -12.38 2.08
N ASN A 358 -43.46 -13.12 2.95
CA ASN A 358 -44.11 -13.81 4.08
C ASN A 358 -44.71 -12.83 5.08
N VAL A 359 -44.02 -11.73 5.39
CA VAL A 359 -44.52 -10.65 6.26
C VAL A 359 -45.70 -9.94 5.62
N ALA A 360 -45.63 -9.62 4.32
CA ALA A 360 -46.75 -9.01 3.61
C ALA A 360 -47.99 -9.94 3.57
N ALA A 361 -47.79 -11.24 3.34
CA ALA A 361 -48.86 -12.22 3.38
C ALA A 361 -49.47 -12.37 4.78
N ALA A 362 -48.64 -12.34 5.83
CA ALA A 362 -49.11 -12.37 7.22
C ALA A 362 -49.90 -11.10 7.58
N ALA A 363 -49.45 -9.92 7.16
CA ALA A 363 -50.16 -8.66 7.37
C ALA A 363 -51.50 -8.63 6.63
N GLN A 364 -51.55 -9.14 5.38
CA GLN A 364 -52.79 -9.29 4.63
C GLN A 364 -53.76 -10.28 5.28
N ALA A 365 -53.27 -11.41 5.79
CA ALA A 365 -54.07 -12.39 6.52
C ALA A 365 -54.63 -11.80 7.83
N GLN A 366 -53.83 -11.02 8.57
CA GLN A 366 -54.29 -10.32 9.77
C GLN A 366 -55.35 -9.26 9.44
N ALA A 367 -55.14 -8.45 8.41
CA ALA A 367 -56.13 -7.45 7.96
C ALA A 367 -57.45 -8.12 7.52
N ALA A 368 -57.38 -9.24 6.80
CA ALA A 368 -58.56 -10.02 6.42
C ALA A 368 -59.28 -10.62 7.64
N ALA A 369 -58.55 -11.12 8.64
CA ALA A 369 -59.13 -11.64 9.88
C ALA A 369 -59.84 -10.54 10.67
N ILE A 370 -59.26 -9.34 10.76
CA ILE A 370 -59.88 -8.16 11.39
C ILE A 370 -61.17 -7.78 10.65
N GLN A 371 -61.17 -7.75 9.31
CA GLN A 371 -62.39 -7.46 8.55
C GLN A 371 -63.51 -8.50 8.76
N VAL A 372 -63.16 -9.79 8.89
CA VAL A 372 -64.14 -10.85 9.19
C VAL A 372 -64.71 -10.69 10.61
N GLN A 373 -63.88 -10.32 11.59
CA GLN A 373 -64.35 -10.01 12.95
C GLN A 373 -65.30 -8.82 12.95
N VAL A 374 -64.97 -7.73 12.26
CA VAL A 374 -65.84 -6.53 12.15
C VAL A 374 -67.17 -6.86 11.45
N LYS A 375 -67.17 -7.71 10.41
CA LYS A 375 -68.43 -8.16 9.79
C LYS A 375 -69.28 -9.00 10.74
N LYS A 376 -68.68 -9.89 11.53
CA LYS A 376 -69.40 -10.69 12.52
C LYS A 376 -69.97 -9.85 13.68
N THR A 377 -69.26 -8.83 14.15
CA THR A 377 -69.81 -7.89 15.15
C THR A 377 -70.96 -7.07 14.55
N ASN A 378 -70.83 -6.58 13.32
CA ASN A 378 -71.91 -5.83 12.66
C ASN A 378 -73.14 -6.72 12.36
N GLU A 379 -72.96 -8.01 12.03
CA GLU A 379 -74.07 -8.97 11.87
C GLU A 379 -74.71 -9.38 13.21
N ALA A 380 -73.95 -9.39 14.30
CA ALA A 380 -74.48 -9.59 15.65
C ALA A 380 -75.28 -8.37 16.14
N GLU A 381 -74.83 -7.16 15.83
CA GLU A 381 -75.58 -5.92 16.08
C GLU A 381 -76.85 -5.82 15.21
N LEU A 382 -76.84 -6.31 13.97
CA LEU A 382 -78.03 -6.35 13.12
C LEU A 382 -79.06 -7.42 13.54
N LYS A 383 -78.66 -8.43 14.31
CA LYS A 383 -79.57 -9.42 14.91
C LYS A 383 -80.13 -8.99 16.27
N ASN A 384 -79.42 -8.13 17.02
CA ASN A 384 -79.94 -7.56 18.26
C ASN A 384 -80.93 -6.41 18.04
N ASN A 385 -80.95 -5.76 16.88
CA ASN A 385 -81.92 -4.70 16.56
C ASN A 385 -83.30 -5.19 16.08
N LYS A 386 -83.68 -6.45 16.36
CA LYS A 386 -85.04 -6.97 16.12
C LYS A 386 -85.84 -7.26 17.39
N ALA A 387 -85.29 -6.97 18.56
CA ALA A 387 -85.99 -7.10 19.83
C ALA A 387 -85.62 -5.93 20.74
N GLU A 388 -86.17 -4.75 20.47
CA GLU A 388 -86.60 -3.77 21.47
C GLU A 388 -87.10 -2.51 20.76
N ASN A 389 -88.39 -2.25 20.87
CA ASN A 389 -88.98 -0.98 20.50
C ASN A 389 -89.99 -0.64 21.61
N LYS A 390 -89.61 0.24 22.54
CA LYS A 390 -90.53 1.14 23.27
C LYS A 390 -89.78 2.10 24.23
N SER A 391 -89.94 3.40 23.91
CA SER A 391 -89.97 4.61 24.79
C SER A 391 -88.79 4.87 25.73
N SER A 392 -88.20 6.06 25.86
CA SER A 392 -88.77 7.41 25.86
C SER A 392 -87.69 8.51 25.83
N ASN A 393 -88.10 9.70 25.35
CA ASN A 393 -87.44 11.02 25.29
C ASN A 393 -86.56 11.43 26.51
N VAL A 394 -85.46 12.18 26.28
CA VAL A 394 -85.34 13.67 26.42
C VAL A 394 -83.91 14.15 26.07
N PHE A 395 -83.85 15.31 25.41
CA PHE A 395 -82.78 16.28 25.03
C PHE A 395 -81.68 16.55 26.10
N VAL A 396 -80.50 17.18 25.92
CA VAL A 396 -79.62 17.70 24.83
C VAL A 396 -78.32 18.16 25.54
N GLU A 397 -77.13 17.98 24.94
CA GLU A 397 -76.13 19.05 24.76
C GLU A 397 -74.98 18.67 23.81
N ASN A 398 -74.55 19.68 23.05
CA ASN A 398 -73.60 19.69 21.93
C ASN A 398 -72.14 19.51 22.39
N ASP A 399 -71.30 18.89 21.55
CA ASP A 399 -70.30 19.65 20.79
C ASP A 399 -69.58 18.79 19.72
N GLN A 400 -69.49 19.40 18.53
CA GLN A 400 -68.80 18.97 17.32
C GLN A 400 -67.52 19.84 17.18
N PRO A 401 -66.51 19.56 16.31
CA PRO A 401 -66.78 19.53 14.87
C PRO A 401 -65.89 18.64 13.95
N LEU A 402 -66.53 18.37 12.80
CA LEU A 402 -66.09 18.29 11.41
C LEU A 402 -64.82 17.55 10.95
N ILE A 403 -65.13 16.60 10.07
CA ILE A 403 -64.34 16.09 8.95
C ILE A 403 -64.21 17.15 7.85
N SER A 404 -63.06 17.20 7.15
CA SER A 404 -63.07 17.39 5.70
C SER A 404 -61.94 16.60 5.04
N SER A 405 -62.33 15.76 4.08
CA SER A 405 -61.48 15.03 3.15
C SER A 405 -60.95 15.92 2.03
N CYS A 406 -59.77 15.61 1.48
CA CYS A 406 -59.56 15.50 0.03
C CYS A 406 -58.20 14.86 -0.29
N THR A 407 -58.22 13.90 -1.20
CA THR A 407 -57.11 13.15 -1.81
C THR A 407 -56.50 13.90 -3.00
N VAL A 408 -55.17 14.01 -3.13
CA VAL A 408 -54.35 13.86 -4.38
C VAL A 408 -52.87 13.60 -4.01
N ASN A 409 -52.18 12.71 -4.75
CA ASN A 409 -50.81 12.18 -4.60
C ASN A 409 -49.67 13.19 -5.03
N PRO A 410 -48.42 12.76 -5.39
CA PRO A 410 -47.24 12.62 -4.53
C PRO A 410 -45.98 13.35 -5.09
N ALA A 411 -45.17 14.03 -4.28
CA ALA A 411 -43.76 14.31 -4.62
C ALA A 411 -42.99 14.94 -3.45
N VAL A 412 -41.68 14.75 -3.48
CA VAL A 412 -40.64 15.35 -2.63
C VAL A 412 -40.34 14.59 -1.34
N PHE A 413 -39.50 13.57 -1.53
CA PHE A 413 -38.56 13.07 -0.53
C PHE A 413 -37.76 14.25 0.06
N GLN A 414 -38.13 14.70 1.25
CA GLN A 414 -37.26 15.58 2.03
C GLN A 414 -36.28 14.70 2.80
N GLY A 415 -35.11 14.51 2.18
CA GLY A 415 -34.04 13.68 2.69
C GLY A 415 -33.50 14.16 4.04
N VAL A 416 -33.09 13.18 4.85
CA VAL A 416 -32.42 13.32 6.15
C VAL A 416 -31.22 14.29 6.11
N PHE A 417 -30.68 14.56 4.91
CA PHE A 417 -29.56 15.46 4.62
C PHE A 417 -29.82 16.95 4.97
N CYS A 418 -31.06 17.43 4.92
CA CYS A 418 -31.36 18.85 5.20
C CYS A 418 -31.42 19.17 6.70
N ARG A 419 -31.62 18.16 7.56
CA ARG A 419 -31.69 18.33 9.01
C ARG A 419 -30.29 18.52 9.61
N ASP A 420 -29.27 17.88 9.02
CA ASP A 420 -27.90 17.91 9.53
C ASP A 420 -27.14 19.21 9.20
N LEU A 421 -27.45 19.86 8.07
CA LEU A 421 -26.85 21.15 7.69
C LEU A 421 -27.28 22.31 8.62
N ALA A 422 -28.51 22.28 9.12
CA ALA A 422 -28.99 23.26 10.11
C ALA A 422 -28.27 23.12 11.47
N VAL A 423 -27.89 21.89 11.83
CA VAL A 423 -27.12 21.59 13.04
C VAL A 423 -25.65 22.04 12.88
N VAL A 424 -25.06 21.86 11.69
CA VAL A 424 -23.69 22.34 11.39
C VAL A 424 -23.61 23.86 11.39
N GLY A 425 -24.61 24.56 10.84
CA GLY A 425 -24.69 26.03 10.90
C GLY A 425 -24.79 26.55 12.34
N SER A 426 -25.55 25.87 13.19
CA SER A 426 -25.69 26.23 14.61
C SER A 426 -24.40 26.00 15.40
N LEU A 427 -23.67 24.92 15.11
CA LEU A 427 -22.38 24.59 15.76
C LEU A 427 -21.24 25.57 15.37
N LEU A 428 -21.19 26.04 14.12
CA LEU A 428 -20.19 27.00 13.67
C LEU A 428 -20.39 28.40 14.27
N THR A 429 -21.63 28.73 14.65
CA THR A 429 -21.96 30.02 15.27
C THR A 429 -21.45 30.10 16.72
N GLN A 430 -21.25 28.97 17.38
CA GLN A 430 -20.85 28.90 18.78
C GLN A 430 -19.33 28.91 19.01
N ALA A 431 -18.53 28.77 17.95
CA ALA A 431 -17.08 28.51 18.08
C ALA A 431 -16.13 29.66 17.70
N ARG A 432 -16.51 30.72 16.95
CA ARG A 432 -15.57 31.87 16.79
C ARG A 432 -16.03 33.20 16.18
N PHE A 433 -17.26 33.42 15.73
CA PHE A 433 -17.64 34.74 15.17
C PHE A 433 -19.10 35.10 15.46
N ASN A 434 -19.31 36.17 16.24
CA ASN A 434 -20.64 36.72 16.58
C ASN A 434 -21.30 37.45 15.41
N ARG A 435 -21.56 36.79 14.27
CA ARG A 435 -22.48 37.26 13.22
C ARG A 435 -23.19 36.10 12.54
N THR A 436 -24.51 36.18 12.45
CA THR A 436 -25.37 35.25 11.71
C THR A 436 -25.13 35.40 10.20
N MET A 437 -24.69 34.34 9.52
CA MET A 437 -24.63 34.30 8.06
C MET A 437 -25.97 33.77 7.50
N PRO A 438 -26.74 34.58 6.73
CA PRO A 438 -27.93 34.07 6.04
C PRO A 438 -27.50 33.27 4.81
N VAL A 439 -27.79 31.96 4.81
CA VAL A 439 -27.61 31.10 3.63
C VAL A 439 -28.85 31.26 2.76
N LYS A 440 -28.71 31.90 1.59
CA LYS A 440 -29.79 31.97 0.59
C LYS A 440 -29.87 30.65 -0.18
N TYR A 441 -31.06 30.05 -0.22
CA TYR A 441 -31.38 28.77 -0.86
C TYR A 441 -31.56 28.87 -2.39
N GLU A 442 -30.80 29.72 -3.08
CA GLU A 442 -31.01 29.98 -4.51
C GLU A 442 -30.17 29.12 -5.46
N ALA A 443 -29.35 28.19 -4.94
CA ALA A 443 -28.42 27.40 -5.77
C ALA A 443 -28.68 25.88 -5.74
N LEU A 444 -29.94 25.45 -5.61
CA LEU A 444 -30.35 24.05 -5.80
C LEU A 444 -31.72 24.00 -6.48
N SER A 445 -31.77 24.34 -7.76
CA SER A 445 -32.85 23.89 -8.63
C SER A 445 -32.31 23.51 -10.01
N CYS A 446 -32.61 22.26 -10.36
CA CYS A 446 -32.32 21.48 -11.58
C CYS A 446 -30.99 20.72 -11.57
#